data_AF-A0A3A4W550-F1
#
_entry.id   AF-A0A3A4W550-F1
#
_cell.length_a   1.000
_cell.length_b   1.000
_cell.length_c   1.000
_cell.angle_alpha   90.00
_cell.angle_beta   90.00
_cell.angle_gamma   90.00
#
_symmetry.space_group_name_H-M   'P 1'
#
loop_
_entity.id
_entity.type
_entity.pdbx_description
1 polymer ?
#
loop_
_entity_poly.entity_id
_entity_poly.type
_entity_poly.pdbx_seq_one_letter_code
_entity_poly.pdbx_strand_id
1 'polypeptide(L)'
;MEQQNLINGCIAVEEAAASLYRTFMDLFPGEKSFWQELHSDELEHAAMLSNSAYTEAIDLLPSQDMLPSVEQIERALDFTGKRNEFIKANPVTFEEALKTAHRLEESMVEIFANELLANLLAKDYESLSRKLFQAEKIHIDKIEGMMLKMGFLQLS
;
A
#
# COMPACT_ATOMS: atom_id res chain seq x y z
N MET A 1 13.04 -12.30 -14.42
CA MET A 1 13.96 -11.31 -13.81
C MET A 1 13.24 -9.99 -13.53
N GLU A 2 12.47 -9.46 -14.48
CA GLU A 2 11.71 -8.21 -14.32
C GLU A 2 10.50 -8.35 -13.37
N GLN A 3 9.75 -9.46 -13.45
CA GLN A 3 8.61 -9.74 -12.56
C GLN A 3 9.01 -9.90 -11.09
N GLN A 4 10.09 -10.63 -10.79
CA GLN A 4 10.58 -10.75 -9.40
C GLN A 4 10.97 -9.38 -8.82
N ASN A 5 11.54 -8.49 -9.63
CA ASN A 5 11.88 -7.14 -9.20
C ASN A 5 10.61 -6.32 -8.89
N LEU A 6 9.54 -6.49 -9.67
CA LEU A 6 8.26 -5.84 -9.41
C LEU A 6 7.60 -6.36 -8.13
N ILE A 7 7.58 -7.68 -7.92
CA ILE A 7 7.04 -8.28 -6.69
C ILE A 7 7.83 -7.80 -5.47
N ASN A 8 9.16 -7.82 -5.53
CA ASN A 8 10.02 -7.29 -4.48
C ASN A 8 9.77 -5.80 -4.25
N GLY A 9 9.49 -5.06 -5.32
CA GLY A 9 9.09 -3.67 -5.27
C GLY A 9 7.78 -3.46 -4.50
N CYS A 10 6.73 -4.23 -4.82
CA CYS A 10 5.47 -4.19 -4.09
C CYS A 10 5.67 -4.55 -2.61
N ILE A 11 6.41 -5.62 -2.30
CA ILE A 11 6.75 -6.01 -0.92
C ILE A 11 7.42 -4.82 -0.19
N ALA A 12 8.38 -4.17 -0.83
CA ALA A 12 9.06 -3.03 -0.22
C ALA A 12 8.13 -1.83 0.03
N VAL A 13 7.11 -1.62 -0.82
CA VAL A 13 6.10 -0.57 -0.61
C VAL A 13 5.23 -0.91 0.61
N GLU A 14 4.76 -2.15 0.73
CA GLU A 14 3.98 -2.64 1.88
C GLU A 14 4.77 -2.50 3.19
N GLU A 15 6.03 -2.95 3.21
CA GLU A 15 6.89 -2.82 4.38
C GLU A 15 7.17 -1.35 4.75
N ALA A 16 7.28 -0.48 3.75
CA ALA A 16 7.48 0.95 3.97
C ALA A 16 6.21 1.61 4.55
N ALA A 17 5.02 1.20 4.11
CA ALA A 17 3.73 1.61 4.67
C ALA A 17 3.58 1.13 6.11
N ALA A 18 3.87 -0.14 6.39
CA ALA A 18 3.89 -0.69 7.74
C ALA A 18 4.83 0.11 8.65
N SER A 19 6.06 0.40 8.22
CA SER A 19 7.01 1.22 8.99
C SER A 19 6.49 2.64 9.26
N LEU A 20 5.77 3.24 8.31
CA LEU A 20 5.16 4.55 8.48
C LEU A 20 4.06 4.50 9.55
N TYR A 21 3.17 3.51 9.48
CA TYR A 21 2.10 3.30 10.47
C TYR A 21 2.64 2.97 11.86
N ARG A 22 3.78 2.25 11.93
CA ARG A 22 4.49 2.07 13.19
C ARG A 22 4.94 3.39 13.80
N THR A 23 5.45 4.29 12.99
CA THR A 23 5.88 5.63 13.42
C THR A 23 4.68 6.45 13.90
N PHE A 24 3.55 6.40 13.20
CA PHE A 24 2.33 7.10 13.61
C PHE A 24 1.73 6.55 14.91
N MET A 25 1.83 5.25 15.20
CA MET A 25 1.46 4.71 16.52
C MET A 25 2.23 5.37 17.67
N ASP A 26 3.51 5.68 17.46
CA ASP A 26 4.35 6.29 18.49
C ASP A 26 4.07 7.80 18.62
N LEU A 27 3.74 8.48 17.52
CA LEU A 27 3.42 9.91 17.50
C LEU A 27 2.00 10.23 17.98
N PHE A 28 1.03 9.35 17.72
CA PHE A 28 -0.40 9.54 18.00
C PHE A 28 -0.93 8.40 18.87
N PRO A 29 -0.54 8.34 20.17
CA PRO A 29 -0.93 7.23 21.05
C PRO A 29 -2.43 7.15 21.31
N GLY A 30 -3.19 8.24 21.12
CA GLY A 30 -4.66 8.25 21.24
C GLY A 30 -5.35 7.43 20.16
N GLU A 31 -4.73 7.37 18.98
CA GLU A 31 -5.22 6.69 17.78
C GLU A 31 -4.40 5.43 17.48
N LYS A 32 -3.67 4.91 18.47
CA LYS A 32 -2.79 3.77 18.30
C LYS A 32 -3.49 2.55 17.70
N SER A 33 -4.71 2.22 18.13
CA SER A 33 -5.44 1.05 17.60
C SER A 33 -5.71 1.17 16.11
N PHE A 34 -6.07 2.37 15.64
CA PHE A 34 -6.30 2.65 14.23
C PHE A 34 -5.04 2.40 13.39
N TRP A 35 -3.90 2.95 13.83
CA TRP A 35 -2.62 2.74 13.14
C TRP A 35 -2.09 1.30 13.26
N GLN A 36 -2.40 0.62 14.36
CA GLN A 36 -2.00 -0.77 14.58
C GLN A 36 -2.71 -1.74 13.64
N GLU A 37 -3.99 -1.50 13.36
CA GLU A 37 -4.76 -2.27 12.38
C GLU A 37 -4.10 -2.15 11.00
N LEU A 38 -3.93 -0.92 10.49
CA LEU A 38 -3.27 -0.68 9.19
C LEU A 38 -1.87 -1.30 9.12
N HIS A 39 -1.04 -1.08 10.15
CA HIS A 39 0.29 -1.69 10.25
C HIS A 39 0.25 -3.23 10.13
N SER A 40 -0.73 -3.86 10.77
CA SER A 40 -0.83 -5.33 10.78
C SER A 40 -1.28 -5.86 9.42
N ASP A 41 -2.22 -5.15 8.78
CA ASP A 41 -2.72 -5.46 7.45
C ASP A 41 -1.55 -5.42 6.43
N GLU A 42 -0.72 -4.37 6.43
CA GLU A 42 0.42 -4.29 5.48
C GLU A 42 1.50 -5.36 5.68
N LEU A 43 1.75 -5.77 6.92
CA LEU A 43 2.66 -6.89 7.17
C LEU A 43 2.09 -8.21 6.65
N GLU A 44 0.77 -8.40 6.72
CA GLU A 44 0.10 -9.55 6.12
C GLU A 44 0.21 -9.50 4.60
N HIS A 45 0.00 -8.34 3.97
CA HIS A 45 0.13 -8.14 2.53
C HIS A 45 1.54 -8.47 2.04
N ALA A 46 2.57 -7.93 2.69
CA ALA A 46 3.97 -8.23 2.41
C ALA A 46 4.27 -9.74 2.52
N ALA A 47 3.72 -10.41 3.55
CA ALA A 47 3.87 -11.85 3.73
C ALA A 47 3.15 -12.66 2.64
N MET A 48 1.96 -12.23 2.19
CA MET A 48 1.23 -12.85 1.09
C MET A 48 2.02 -12.75 -0.23
N LEU A 49 2.59 -11.58 -0.52
CA LEU A 49 3.43 -11.35 -1.72
C LEU A 49 4.73 -12.15 -1.68
N SER A 50 5.29 -12.37 -0.48
CA SER A 50 6.53 -13.14 -0.27
C SER A 50 6.33 -14.66 -0.37
N ASN A 51 5.10 -15.14 -0.42
CA ASN A 51 4.82 -16.58 -0.44
C ASN A 51 5.10 -17.18 -1.84
N SER A 52 6.07 -18.10 -1.87
CA SER A 52 6.56 -18.81 -3.08
C SER A 52 5.48 -19.42 -3.98
N ALA A 53 4.35 -19.87 -3.41
CA ALA A 53 3.25 -20.44 -4.19
C ALA A 53 2.58 -19.40 -5.12
N TYR A 54 2.72 -18.12 -4.82
CA TYR A 54 2.21 -17.01 -5.64
C TYR A 54 3.24 -16.50 -6.62
N THR A 55 4.52 -16.54 -6.25
CA THR A 55 5.62 -16.18 -7.14
C THR A 55 5.66 -17.09 -8.37
N GLU A 56 5.37 -18.39 -8.21
CA GLU A 56 5.24 -19.35 -9.31
C GLU A 56 4.00 -19.12 -10.20
N ALA A 57 2.93 -18.51 -9.67
CA ALA A 57 1.72 -18.20 -10.44
C ALA A 57 1.88 -16.96 -11.33
N ILE A 58 2.79 -16.05 -10.98
CA ILE A 58 3.09 -14.82 -11.74
C ILE A 58 3.92 -15.11 -13.00
N ASP A 59 4.72 -16.18 -13.00
CA ASP A 59 5.47 -16.66 -14.18
C ASP A 59 4.56 -17.11 -15.35
N LEU A 60 3.24 -17.22 -15.11
CA LEU A 60 2.24 -17.63 -16.11
C LEU A 60 1.55 -16.44 -16.81
N LEU A 61 1.94 -15.19 -16.51
CA LEU A 61 1.25 -14.02 -17.04
C LEU A 61 1.58 -13.69 -18.50
N PRO A 62 0.61 -13.22 -19.32
CA PRO A 62 0.73 -13.28 -20.78
C PRO A 62 1.53 -12.14 -21.42
N SER A 63 1.82 -11.02 -20.72
CA SER A 63 2.67 -9.95 -21.24
C SER A 63 3.18 -8.98 -20.17
N GLN A 64 4.30 -8.31 -20.46
CA GLN A 64 4.91 -7.30 -19.58
C GLN A 64 4.21 -5.93 -19.60
N ASP A 65 3.45 -5.62 -20.66
CA ASP A 65 2.76 -4.32 -20.85
C ASP A 65 1.61 -4.06 -19.85
N MET A 66 1.31 -5.03 -18.98
CA MET A 66 0.19 -4.96 -18.06
C MET A 66 0.61 -5.03 -16.59
N LEU A 67 1.90 -5.16 -16.31
CA LEU A 67 2.41 -5.11 -14.94
C LEU A 67 2.47 -3.66 -14.44
N PRO A 68 2.41 -3.41 -13.11
CA PRO A 68 2.74 -2.10 -12.58
C PRO A 68 4.11 -1.66 -13.08
N SER A 69 4.26 -0.39 -13.45
CA SER A 69 5.54 0.07 -13.95
C SER A 69 6.55 0.17 -12.80
N VAL A 70 7.81 -0.15 -13.08
CA VAL A 70 8.91 0.06 -12.13
C VAL A 70 8.90 1.51 -11.62
N GLU A 71 8.56 2.46 -12.49
CA GLU A 71 8.45 3.88 -12.14
C GLU A 71 7.36 4.17 -11.09
N GLN A 72 6.20 3.49 -11.15
CA GLN A 72 5.15 3.64 -10.13
C GLN A 72 5.61 3.17 -8.76
N ILE A 73 6.25 1.99 -8.72
CA ILE A 73 6.82 1.42 -7.50
C ILE A 73 7.90 2.33 -6.94
N GLU A 74 8.84 2.78 -7.78
CA GLU A 74 9.92 3.68 -7.37
C GLU A 74 9.37 5.01 -6.83
N ARG A 75 8.32 5.57 -7.44
CA ARG A 75 7.66 6.78 -6.93
C ARG A 75 7.01 6.56 -5.57
N ALA A 76 6.34 5.42 -5.36
CA ALA A 76 5.75 5.08 -4.06
C ALA A 76 6.85 4.92 -2.99
N LEU A 77 7.91 4.18 -3.29
CA LEU A 77 9.06 4.00 -2.39
C LEU A 77 9.75 5.33 -2.07
N ASP A 78 10.00 6.17 -3.06
CA ASP A 78 10.63 7.48 -2.88
C ASP A 78 9.75 8.41 -2.03
N PHE A 79 8.43 8.44 -2.30
CA PHE A 79 7.48 9.18 -1.48
C PHE A 79 7.50 8.72 -0.02
N THR A 80 7.33 7.43 0.22
CA THR A 80 7.25 6.87 1.57
C THR A 80 8.58 6.99 2.32
N GLY A 81 9.70 6.77 1.63
CA GLY A 81 11.05 6.95 2.18
C GLY A 81 11.28 8.40 2.63
N LYS A 82 11.04 9.38 1.75
CA LYS A 82 11.17 10.81 2.07
C LYS A 82 10.24 11.23 3.20
N ARG A 83 9.02 10.69 3.25
CA ARG A 83 8.07 10.97 4.33
C ARG A 83 8.54 10.38 5.66
N ASN A 84 8.98 9.13 5.67
CA ASN A 84 9.56 8.50 6.86
C ASN A 84 10.75 9.30 7.42
N GLU A 85 11.64 9.79 6.57
CA GLU A 85 12.73 10.66 6.99
C GLU A 85 12.24 12.01 7.53
N PHE A 86 11.30 12.65 6.83
CA PHE A 86 10.73 13.93 7.24
C PHE A 86 10.06 13.85 8.61
N ILE A 87 9.24 12.82 8.83
CA ILE A 87 8.47 12.62 10.07
C ILE A 87 9.38 12.34 11.26
N LYS A 88 10.52 11.66 11.05
CA LYS A 88 11.53 11.46 12.11
C LYS A 88 12.22 12.76 12.53
N ALA A 89 12.32 13.73 11.62
CA ALA A 89 13.06 14.97 11.84
C ALA A 89 12.16 16.17 12.22
N ASN A 90 10.85 16.08 12.03
CA ASN A 90 9.93 17.22 12.17
C ASN A 90 8.65 16.81 12.93
N PRO A 91 8.06 17.72 13.72
CA PRO A 91 6.73 17.50 14.25
C PRO A 91 5.72 17.44 13.11
N VAL A 92 4.80 16.48 13.20
CA VAL A 92 3.77 16.22 12.17
C VAL A 92 2.43 16.25 12.87
N THR A 93 1.47 16.96 12.28
CA THR A 93 0.10 16.99 12.79
C THR A 93 -0.63 15.71 12.44
N PHE A 94 -1.69 15.39 13.19
CA PHE A 94 -2.50 14.21 12.89
C PHE A 94 -3.18 14.30 11.51
N GLU A 95 -3.58 15.51 11.09
CA GLU A 95 -4.11 15.76 9.75
C GLU A 95 -3.09 15.45 8.66
N GLU A 96 -1.83 15.89 8.83
CA GLU A 96 -0.75 15.60 7.88
C GLU A 96 -0.41 14.11 7.83
N ALA A 97 -0.49 13.41 8.98
CA ALA A 97 -0.30 11.97 9.04
C ALA A 97 -1.38 11.23 8.24
N LEU A 98 -2.65 11.57 8.44
CA LEU A 98 -3.77 10.98 7.70
C LEU A 98 -3.70 11.29 6.20
N LYS A 99 -3.36 12.52 5.81
CA LYS A 99 -3.17 12.87 4.39
C LYS A 99 -1.99 12.13 3.75
N THR A 100 -0.93 11.88 4.53
CA THR A 100 0.23 11.11 4.06
C THR A 100 -0.14 9.65 3.86
N ALA A 101 -0.85 9.05 4.83
CA ALA A 101 -1.37 7.69 4.74
C ALA A 101 -2.31 7.54 3.53
N HIS A 102 -3.31 8.41 3.41
CA HIS A 102 -4.28 8.39 2.31
C HIS A 102 -3.60 8.40 0.93
N ARG A 103 -2.64 9.30 0.71
CA ARG A 103 -1.90 9.37 -0.55
C ARG A 103 -1.05 8.12 -0.83
N LEU A 104 -0.51 7.49 0.22
CA LEU A 104 0.21 6.24 0.08
C LEU A 104 -0.73 5.12 -0.38
N GLU A 105 -1.87 4.97 0.28
CA GLU A 105 -2.91 4.01 -0.08
C GLU A 105 -3.41 4.19 -1.51
N GLU A 106 -3.66 5.43 -1.94
CA GLU A 106 -4.03 5.73 -3.33
C GLU A 106 -2.97 5.24 -4.33
N SER A 107 -1.69 5.37 -3.98
CA SER A 107 -0.58 4.90 -4.82
C SER A 107 -0.53 3.37 -4.87
N MET A 108 -0.82 2.69 -3.77
CA MET A 108 -0.86 1.22 -3.70
C MET A 108 -2.06 0.66 -4.48
N VAL A 109 -3.23 1.28 -4.37
CA VAL A 109 -4.39 0.98 -5.23
C VAL A 109 -4.04 1.12 -6.70
N GLU A 110 -3.31 2.16 -7.11
CA GLU A 110 -2.88 2.34 -8.51
C GLU A 110 -1.95 1.20 -8.96
N ILE A 111 -0.98 0.82 -8.12
CA ILE A 111 -0.05 -0.29 -8.39
C ILE A 111 -0.83 -1.60 -8.58
N PHE A 112 -1.71 -1.96 -7.65
CA PHE A 112 -2.45 -3.23 -7.70
C PHE A 112 -3.57 -3.25 -8.73
N ALA A 113 -4.17 -2.10 -9.07
CA ALA A 113 -5.15 -2.01 -10.15
C ALA A 113 -4.55 -2.38 -11.50
N ASN A 114 -3.32 -1.92 -11.78
CA ASN A 114 -2.62 -2.25 -13.02
C ASN A 114 -2.29 -3.74 -13.08
N GLU A 115 -1.80 -4.32 -11.98
CA GLU A 115 -1.55 -5.75 -11.87
C GLU A 115 -2.84 -6.59 -12.03
N LEU A 116 -3.95 -6.15 -11.42
CA LEU A 116 -5.25 -6.80 -11.54
C LEU A 116 -5.75 -6.82 -12.99
N LEU A 117 -5.58 -5.73 -13.73
CA LEU A 117 -5.92 -5.66 -15.16
C LEU A 117 -5.09 -6.64 -15.99
N ALA A 118 -3.80 -6.82 -15.65
CA ALA A 118 -2.95 -7.87 -16.23
C ALA A 118 -3.52 -9.27 -16.01
N ASN A 119 -3.94 -9.53 -14.78
CA ASN A 119 -4.32 -10.86 -14.31
C ASN A 119 -5.73 -11.27 -14.77
N LEU A 120 -6.67 -10.34 -14.89
CA LEU A 120 -8.04 -10.62 -15.37
C LEU A 120 -8.08 -11.10 -16.83
N LEU A 121 -7.04 -10.84 -17.62
CA LEU A 121 -6.92 -11.34 -18.99
C LEU A 121 -6.39 -12.78 -19.05
N ALA A 122 -5.83 -13.31 -17.96
CA ALA A 122 -5.49 -14.71 -17.76
C ALA A 122 -6.67 -15.42 -17.06
N LYS A 123 -7.44 -16.20 -17.81
CA LYS A 123 -8.88 -16.48 -17.56
C LYS A 123 -9.32 -17.24 -16.29
N ASP A 124 -8.46 -17.67 -15.36
CA ASP A 124 -8.88 -18.68 -14.36
C ASP A 124 -8.39 -18.48 -12.91
N TYR A 125 -8.05 -17.25 -12.47
CA TYR A 125 -7.55 -17.04 -11.11
C TYR A 125 -8.23 -15.86 -10.39
N GLU A 126 -8.76 -16.09 -9.18
CA GLU A 126 -8.93 -15.01 -8.19
C GLU A 126 -7.53 -14.57 -7.79
N SER A 127 -7.02 -13.57 -8.50
CA SER A 127 -5.63 -13.12 -8.34
C SER A 127 -5.42 -12.50 -6.97
N LEU A 128 -4.24 -12.76 -6.40
CA LEU A 128 -3.76 -12.11 -5.18
C LEU A 128 -3.89 -10.58 -5.29
N SER A 129 -3.59 -10.02 -6.47
CA SER A 129 -3.74 -8.59 -6.77
C SER A 129 -5.18 -8.10 -6.61
N ARG A 130 -6.20 -8.94 -6.84
CA ARG A 130 -7.60 -8.56 -6.54
C ARG A 130 -7.83 -8.41 -5.04
N LYS A 131 -7.25 -9.30 -4.24
CA LYS A 131 -7.37 -9.27 -2.78
C LYS A 131 -6.65 -8.05 -2.21
N LEU A 132 -5.40 -7.82 -2.62
CA LEU A 132 -4.62 -6.65 -2.22
C LEU A 132 -5.30 -5.35 -2.65
N PHE A 133 -5.73 -5.24 -3.92
CA PHE A 133 -6.49 -4.08 -4.38
C PHE A 133 -7.74 -3.79 -3.52
N GLN A 134 -8.49 -4.82 -3.13
CA GLN A 134 -9.65 -4.64 -2.26
C GLN A 134 -9.26 -4.24 -0.84
N ALA A 135 -8.15 -4.77 -0.31
CA ALA A 135 -7.64 -4.43 1.01
C ALA A 135 -7.18 -2.97 1.09
N GLU A 136 -6.40 -2.50 0.11
CA GLU A 136 -5.96 -1.09 0.08
C GLU A 136 -7.15 -0.12 -0.04
N LYS A 137 -8.20 -0.49 -0.79
CA LYS A 137 -9.42 0.32 -0.82
C LYS A 137 -10.11 0.40 0.54
N ILE A 138 -10.08 -0.68 1.33
CA ILE A 138 -10.59 -0.67 2.71
C ILE A 138 -9.73 0.25 3.58
N HIS A 139 -8.41 0.31 3.35
CA HIS A 139 -7.54 1.25 4.06
C HIS A 139 -7.89 2.70 3.74
N ILE A 140 -8.09 3.04 2.45
CA ILE A 140 -8.58 4.37 2.04
C ILE A 140 -9.87 4.71 2.77
N ASP A 141 -10.87 3.82 2.74
CA ASP A 141 -12.16 4.05 3.40
C ASP A 141 -12.00 4.26 4.91
N LYS A 142 -11.13 3.49 5.58
CA LYS A 142 -10.81 3.64 7.01
C LYS A 142 -10.19 5.02 7.29
N ILE A 143 -9.23 5.45 6.47
CA ILE A 143 -8.53 6.72 6.64
C ILE A 143 -9.46 7.90 6.38
N GLU A 144 -10.25 7.86 5.30
CA GLU A 144 -11.25 8.89 5.00
C GLU A 144 -12.30 8.98 6.11
N GLY A 145 -12.76 7.85 6.63
CA GLY A 145 -13.66 7.80 7.79
C GLY A 145 -13.06 8.49 9.02
N MET A 146 -11.76 8.29 9.28
CA MET A 146 -11.05 9.00 10.35
C MET A 146 -10.93 10.50 10.06
N MET A 147 -10.59 10.89 8.83
CA MET A 147 -10.49 12.30 8.42
C MET A 147 -11.83 13.03 8.57
N LEU A 148 -12.95 12.39 8.20
CA LEU A 148 -14.30 12.91 8.42
C LEU A 148 -14.61 13.08 9.90
N LYS A 149 -14.32 12.06 10.72
CA LYS A 149 -14.55 12.09 12.18
C LYS A 149 -13.81 13.24 12.85
N MET A 150 -12.62 13.59 12.36
CA MET A 150 -11.78 14.66 12.91
C MET A 150 -12.05 16.03 12.26
N GLY A 151 -12.92 16.10 11.24
CA GLY A 151 -13.25 17.33 10.53
C GLY A 151 -12.18 17.80 9.53
N PHE A 152 -11.27 16.91 9.12
CA PHE A 152 -10.22 17.18 8.13
C PHE A 152 -10.68 16.98 6.68
N LEU A 153 -11.79 16.27 6.49
CA LEU A 153 -12.45 16.08 5.21
C LEU A 153 -13.89 16.60 5.31
N GLN A 154 -14.38 17.24 4.26
CA GLN A 154 -15.79 17.61 4.14
C GLN A 154 -16.40 16.86 2.97
N LEU A 155 -17.55 16.22 3.20
CA LEU A 155 -18.35 15.65 2.11
C LEU A 155 -18.96 16.80 1.33
N SER A 156 -18.67 16.85 0.03
CA SER A 156 -19.26 17.79 -0.93
C SER A 156 -20.73 17.49 -1.20
#